data_AF-A0A350YSW4-F1
#
_entry.id   AF-A0A350YSW4-F1
#
_cell.length_a   1.000
_cell.length_b   1.000
_cell.length_c   1.000
_cell.angle_alpha   90.00
_cell.angle_beta   90.00
_cell.angle_gamma   90.00
#
_symmetry.space_group_name_H-M   'P 1'
#
loop_
_entity.id
_entity.type
_entity.pdbx_description
1 polymer ?
#
loop_
_entity_poly.entity_id
_entity_poly.type
_entity_poly.pdbx_seq_one_letter_code
_entity_poly.pdbx_strand_id
1 'polypeptide(L)'
;GSGPDTHYKVLKALAQALRIWKEEEDLSNLRIIGYRNVWFKFAPAEANVFTPVSLNSMAVLQKSFKDCYISQVNASFPSYELDGPFSDLSQQIWVEQFKWVQLILGKDFFYENDSPKIRTTHGMIFHKEMMLDEFLMHASE
;
A
#
# COMPACT_ATOMS: atom_id res chain seq x y z
N GLY A 1 10.84 3.25 -13.14
CA GLY A 1 9.91 3.68 -12.08
C GLY A 1 10.56 4.77 -11.24
N SER A 2 9.81 5.77 -10.80
CA SER A 2 10.27 6.96 -10.06
C SER A 2 10.65 6.73 -8.59
N GLY A 3 10.63 5.49 -8.11
CA GLY A 3 11.11 5.14 -6.78
C GLY A 3 12.65 5.00 -6.73
N PRO A 4 13.26 4.95 -5.53
CA PRO A 4 14.68 4.68 -5.40
C PRO A 4 15.08 3.40 -6.15
N ASP A 5 16.20 3.43 -6.87
CA ASP A 5 16.74 2.28 -7.64
C ASP A 5 16.86 1.00 -6.78
N THR A 6 17.07 1.16 -5.48
CA THR A 6 17.08 0.07 -4.50
C THR A 6 15.76 -0.71 -4.45
N HIS A 7 14.60 -0.05 -4.57
CA HIS A 7 13.30 -0.73 -4.54
C HIS A 7 13.13 -1.63 -5.75
N TYR A 8 13.57 -1.17 -6.93
CA TYR A 8 13.53 -1.95 -8.16
C TYR A 8 14.47 -3.15 -8.11
N LYS A 9 15.68 -2.98 -7.57
CA LYS A 9 16.62 -4.09 -7.36
C LYS A 9 16.06 -5.16 -6.42
N VAL A 10 15.41 -4.75 -5.32
CA VAL A 10 14.75 -5.69 -4.40
C VAL A 10 13.60 -6.44 -5.11
N LEU A 11 12.78 -5.73 -5.90
CA LEU A 11 11.72 -6.37 -6.69
C LEU A 11 12.28 -7.44 -7.64
N LYS A 12 13.35 -7.15 -8.39
CA LYS A 12 13.97 -8.12 -9.30
C LYS A 12 14.61 -9.29 -8.54
N ALA A 13 15.23 -9.04 -7.39
CA ALA A 13 15.81 -10.08 -6.55
C ALA A 13 14.72 -11.05 -6.02
N LEU A 14 13.59 -10.51 -5.52
CA LEU A 14 12.46 -11.32 -5.09
C LEU A 14 11.85 -12.13 -6.24
N ALA A 15 11.68 -11.52 -7.41
CA ALA A 15 11.18 -12.22 -8.59
C ALA A 15 12.10 -13.38 -8.99
N GLN A 16 13.42 -13.21 -8.93
CA GLN A 16 14.35 -14.28 -9.25
C GLN A 16 14.35 -15.39 -8.19
N ALA A 17 14.27 -15.05 -6.91
CA ALA A 17 14.16 -16.04 -5.84
C ALA A 17 12.89 -16.89 -5.99
N LEU A 18 11.76 -16.26 -6.34
CA LEU A 18 10.50 -16.97 -6.58
C LEU A 18 10.54 -17.88 -7.80
N ARG A 19 11.28 -17.53 -8.86
CA ARG A 19 11.49 -18.42 -10.02
C ARG A 19 12.23 -19.68 -9.61
N ILE A 20 13.32 -19.54 -8.85
CA ILE A 20 14.10 -20.67 -8.35
C ILE A 20 13.23 -21.53 -7.43
N TRP A 21 12.50 -20.91 -6.50
CA TRP A 21 11.66 -21.67 -5.56
C TRP A 21 10.52 -22.45 -6.26
N LYS A 22 9.96 -21.92 -7.36
CA LYS A 22 8.96 -22.61 -8.19
C LYS A 22 9.49 -23.89 -8.84
N GLU A 23 10.81 -24.04 -8.99
CA GLU A 23 11.43 -25.27 -9.52
C GLU A 23 11.44 -26.40 -8.48
N GLU A 24 11.36 -26.05 -7.19
CA GLU A 24 11.49 -27.00 -6.06
C GLU A 24 10.14 -27.28 -5.38
N GLU A 25 9.20 -26.33 -5.39
CA GLU A 25 7.93 -26.41 -4.65
C GLU A 25 6.72 -25.98 -5.50
N ASP A 26 5.53 -26.52 -5.19
CA ASP A 26 4.28 -26.07 -5.79
C ASP A 26 3.80 -24.75 -5.17
N LEU A 27 4.01 -23.66 -5.90
CA LEU A 27 3.61 -22.31 -5.52
C LEU A 27 2.26 -21.89 -6.13
N SER A 28 1.46 -22.82 -6.64
CA SER A 28 0.16 -22.52 -7.28
C SER A 28 -0.81 -21.77 -6.38
N ASN A 29 -0.69 -21.90 -5.06
CA ASN A 29 -1.53 -21.20 -4.08
C ASN A 29 -0.85 -19.98 -3.44
N LEU A 30 0.38 -19.64 -3.82
CA LEU A 30 1.10 -18.49 -3.29
C LEU A 30 0.40 -17.18 -3.69
N ARG A 31 0.06 -16.37 -2.68
CA ARG A 31 -0.52 -15.03 -2.85
C ARG A 31 0.52 -13.97 -2.56
N ILE A 32 0.76 -13.08 -3.53
CA ILE A 32 1.74 -12.00 -3.42
C ILE A 32 0.99 -10.69 -3.32
N ILE A 33 1.24 -9.92 -2.25
CA ILE A 33 0.61 -8.63 -2.03
C ILE A 33 1.51 -7.51 -2.52
N GLY A 34 1.12 -6.88 -3.63
CA GLY A 34 1.70 -5.63 -4.09
C GLY A 34 1.17 -4.44 -3.30
N TYR A 35 2.09 -3.60 -2.82
CA TYR A 35 1.78 -2.30 -2.22
C TYR A 35 2.63 -1.23 -2.89
N ARG A 36 2.01 -0.12 -3.26
CA ARG A 36 2.71 1.05 -3.78
C ARG A 36 2.58 2.19 -2.74
N ASN A 37 3.68 2.87 -2.47
CA ASN A 37 3.81 3.80 -1.34
C ASN A 37 3.63 5.26 -1.78
N VAL A 38 4.24 6.21 -1.05
CA VAL A 38 4.17 7.64 -1.35
C VAL A 38 4.66 8.05 -2.75
N TRP A 39 5.43 7.20 -3.44
CA TRP A 39 5.98 7.51 -4.77
C TRP A 39 5.06 7.09 -5.92
N PHE A 40 4.21 6.09 -5.70
CA PHE A 40 3.33 5.56 -6.73
C PHE A 40 2.11 4.95 -6.06
N LYS A 41 0.93 5.15 -6.63
CA LYS A 41 -0.34 4.78 -6.01
C LYS A 41 -1.07 3.86 -6.98
N PHE A 42 -1.82 2.89 -6.47
CA PHE A 42 -2.78 2.18 -7.31
C PHE A 42 -4.02 3.05 -7.49
N ALA A 43 -4.53 3.12 -8.72
CA ALA A 43 -5.91 3.52 -8.98
C ALA A 43 -6.88 2.44 -8.47
N PRO A 44 -8.17 2.77 -8.22
CA PRO A 44 -9.14 1.78 -7.76
C PRO A 44 -9.27 0.59 -8.72
N ALA A 45 -9.12 0.84 -10.01
CA ALA A 45 -9.19 -0.20 -11.05
C ALA A 45 -7.95 -1.11 -11.11
N GLU A 46 -6.81 -0.70 -10.53
CA GLU A 46 -5.59 -1.51 -10.49
C GLU A 46 -5.52 -2.39 -9.22
N ALA A 47 -6.28 -2.03 -8.18
CA ALA A 47 -6.30 -2.72 -6.89
C ALA A 47 -7.45 -3.73 -6.82
N ASN A 48 -7.25 -4.82 -6.07
CA ASN A 48 -8.27 -5.83 -5.82
C ASN A 48 -8.48 -6.14 -4.32
N VAL A 49 -7.65 -5.54 -3.46
CA VAL A 49 -7.79 -5.63 -2.00
C VAL A 49 -7.80 -4.21 -1.42
N PHE A 50 -8.85 -3.93 -0.63
CA PHE A 50 -9.11 -2.63 -0.03
C PHE A 50 -9.12 -2.78 1.50
N THR A 51 -8.06 -2.29 2.15
CA THR A 51 -7.91 -2.43 3.61
C THR A 51 -8.42 -1.19 4.33
N PRO A 52 -9.50 -1.27 5.14
CA PRO A 52 -10.01 -0.14 5.88
C PRO A 52 -9.04 0.29 6.99
N VAL A 53 -8.85 1.60 7.12
CA VAL A 53 -7.96 2.21 8.12
C VAL A 53 -8.79 3.03 9.09
N SER A 54 -8.60 2.79 10.39
CA SER A 54 -9.21 3.59 11.46
C SER A 54 -8.37 4.81 11.83
N LEU A 55 -8.95 5.79 12.52
CA LEU A 55 -8.18 6.90 13.11
C LEU A 55 -7.08 6.41 14.06
N ASN A 56 -7.34 5.33 14.81
CA ASN A 56 -6.33 4.73 15.67
C ASN A 56 -5.15 4.17 14.86
N SER A 57 -5.41 3.49 13.75
CA SER A 57 -4.37 2.98 12.84
C SER A 57 -3.51 4.12 12.28
N MET A 58 -4.13 5.24 11.92
CA MET A 58 -3.40 6.45 11.49
C MET A 58 -2.52 7.01 12.60
N ALA A 59 -3.04 7.11 13.82
CA ALA A 59 -2.29 7.58 14.98
C ALA A 59 -1.09 6.67 15.30
N VAL A 60 -1.27 5.34 15.21
CA VAL A 60 -0.18 4.38 15.37
C VAL A 60 0.89 4.57 14.30
N LEU A 61 0.51 4.70 13.01
CA LEU A 61 1.48 4.99 11.94
C LEU A 61 2.32 6.23 12.28
N GLN A 62 1.65 7.32 12.66
CA GLN A 62 2.31 8.59 12.93
C GLN A 62 3.29 8.49 14.08
N LYS A 63 2.87 7.84 15.17
CA LYS A 63 3.71 7.66 16.35
C LYS A 63 4.89 6.74 16.03
N SER A 64 4.64 5.58 15.43
CA SER A 64 5.71 4.64 15.05
C SER A 64 6.71 5.27 14.09
N PHE A 65 6.27 6.10 13.15
CA PHE A 65 7.19 6.79 12.25
C PHE A 65 8.07 7.78 13.01
N LYS A 66 7.48 8.63 13.85
CA LYS A 66 8.23 9.62 14.64
C LYS A 66 9.18 9.00 15.64
N ASP A 67 8.77 7.92 16.30
CA ASP A 67 9.57 7.29 17.36
C ASP A 67 10.71 6.44 16.77
N CYS A 68 10.51 5.79 15.61
CA CYS A 68 11.49 4.86 15.05
C CYS A 68 12.34 5.46 13.92
N TYR A 69 11.85 6.49 13.22
CA TYR A 69 12.52 7.10 12.07
C TYR A 69 12.84 8.57 12.33
N ILE A 70 13.29 8.90 13.55
CA ILE A 70 13.59 10.26 14.03
C ILE A 70 14.45 11.06 13.03
N SER A 71 15.48 10.42 12.45
CA SER A 71 16.37 11.07 11.45
C SER A 71 15.71 11.36 10.09
N GLN A 72 14.53 10.78 9.84
CA GLN A 72 13.72 10.99 8.63
C GLN A 72 12.48 11.86 8.90
N VAL A 73 12.29 12.34 10.14
CA VAL A 73 11.20 13.28 10.47
C VAL A 73 11.42 14.62 9.78
N ASN A 74 12.68 15.08 9.70
CA ASN A 74 13.12 16.19 8.86
C ASN A 74 13.84 15.61 7.64
N ALA A 75 13.09 14.92 6.78
CA ALA A 75 13.67 14.19 5.65
C ALA A 75 14.55 15.11 4.79
N SER A 76 15.82 14.74 4.59
CA SER A 76 16.71 15.48 3.68
C SER A 76 16.28 15.37 2.21
N PHE A 77 15.36 14.45 1.91
CA PHE A 77 14.77 14.21 0.59
C PHE A 77 13.26 14.00 0.74
N PRO A 78 12.46 15.07 0.88
CA PRO A 78 11.00 14.98 0.96
C PRO A 78 10.41 14.43 -0.35
N SER A 79 9.18 13.91 -0.27
CA SER A 79 8.40 13.64 -1.49
C SER A 79 8.08 14.96 -2.16
N TYR A 80 8.01 14.97 -3.50
CA TYR A 80 7.58 16.16 -4.24
C TYR A 80 6.18 16.65 -3.85
N GLU A 81 5.34 15.76 -3.29
CA GLU A 81 3.97 16.07 -2.86
C GLU A 81 3.87 16.71 -1.47
N LEU A 82 4.90 16.55 -0.61
CA LEU A 82 4.85 17.08 0.76
C LEU A 82 6.26 17.28 1.33
N ASP A 83 6.55 18.50 1.77
CA ASP A 83 7.72 18.82 2.60
C ASP A 83 7.40 18.51 4.08
N GLY A 84 7.61 17.24 4.45
CA GLY A 84 7.26 16.70 5.77
C GLY A 84 7.52 15.19 5.87
N PRO A 85 7.24 14.56 7.03
CA PRO A 85 7.48 13.14 7.21
C PRO A 85 6.57 12.30 6.31
N PHE A 86 7.09 11.18 5.78
CA PHE A 86 6.34 10.30 4.89
C PHE A 86 5.06 9.71 5.52
N SER A 87 4.97 9.68 6.85
CA SER A 87 3.75 9.26 7.55
C SER A 87 2.58 10.23 7.32
N ASP A 88 2.84 11.54 7.21
CA ASP A 88 1.81 12.54 6.92
C ASP A 88 1.27 12.35 5.49
N LEU A 89 2.19 12.19 4.53
CA LEU A 89 1.80 11.95 3.14
C LEU A 89 1.04 10.62 2.99
N SER A 90 1.45 9.58 3.71
CA SER A 90 0.74 8.29 3.72
C SER A 90 -0.70 8.46 4.23
N GLN A 91 -0.92 9.21 5.31
CA GLN A 91 -2.28 9.47 5.81
C GLN A 91 -3.13 10.23 4.80
N GLN A 92 -2.57 11.24 4.12
CA GLN A 92 -3.28 11.99 3.09
C GLN A 92 -3.72 11.07 1.93
N ILE A 93 -2.82 10.20 1.47
CA ILE A 93 -3.12 9.20 0.43
C ILE A 93 -4.24 8.27 0.88
N TRP A 94 -4.20 7.77 2.12
CA TRP A 94 -5.23 6.86 2.61
C TRP A 94 -6.61 7.53 2.69
N VAL A 95 -6.67 8.79 3.09
CA VAL A 95 -7.91 9.58 3.11
C VAL A 95 -8.43 9.79 1.69
N GLU A 96 -7.55 10.08 0.72
CA GLU A 96 -7.93 10.25 -0.69
C GLU A 96 -8.46 8.95 -1.30
N GLN A 97 -7.74 7.84 -1.10
CA GLN A 97 -8.17 6.51 -1.53
C GLN A 97 -9.54 6.13 -0.94
N PHE A 98 -9.79 6.48 0.32
CA PHE A 98 -11.10 6.27 0.93
C PHE A 98 -12.20 7.10 0.25
N LYS A 99 -11.95 8.37 -0.07
CA LYS A 99 -12.92 9.22 -0.79
C LYS A 99 -13.29 8.62 -2.15
N TRP A 100 -12.34 8.03 -2.87
CA TRP A 100 -12.61 7.34 -4.14
C TRP A 100 -13.57 6.15 -3.95
N VAL A 101 -13.34 5.34 -2.92
CA VAL A 101 -14.24 4.21 -2.63
C VAL A 101 -15.62 4.69 -2.18
N GLN A 102 -15.70 5.75 -1.35
CA GLN A 102 -16.97 6.36 -0.95
C GLN A 102 -17.76 6.92 -2.13
N LEU A 103 -17.08 7.45 -3.15
CA LEU A 103 -17.73 7.93 -4.37
C LEU A 103 -18.39 6.80 -5.14
N ILE A 104 -17.78 5.61 -5.16
CA ILE A 104 -18.26 4.43 -5.90
C ILE A 104 -19.36 3.70 -5.12
N LEU A 105 -19.17 3.46 -3.82
CA LEU A 105 -20.08 2.65 -2.99
C LEU A 105 -21.16 3.48 -2.27
N GLY A 106 -20.99 4.80 -2.20
CA GLY A 106 -21.80 5.67 -1.36
C GLY A 106 -21.33 5.68 0.09
N LYS A 107 -21.66 6.76 0.81
CA LYS A 107 -21.31 6.88 2.23
C LYS A 107 -22.12 5.94 3.12
N ASP A 108 -23.37 5.67 2.74
CA ASP A 108 -24.30 4.84 3.51
C ASP A 108 -23.80 3.40 3.63
N PHE A 109 -23.13 2.87 2.58
CA PHE A 109 -22.44 1.58 2.64
C PHE A 109 -21.50 1.46 3.84
N PHE A 110 -20.82 2.56 4.20
CA PHE A 110 -19.93 2.60 5.34
C PHE A 110 -20.68 2.85 6.64
N TYR A 111 -21.58 3.84 6.69
CA TYR A 111 -22.28 4.20 7.93
C TYR A 111 -23.24 3.11 8.44
N GLU A 112 -23.90 2.41 7.53
CA GLU A 112 -24.91 1.39 7.82
C GLU A 112 -24.35 -0.03 7.76
N ASN A 113 -23.05 -0.19 7.49
CA ASN A 113 -22.44 -1.52 7.37
C ASN A 113 -22.61 -2.34 8.66
N ASP A 114 -22.91 -3.63 8.56
CA ASP A 114 -22.97 -4.52 9.73
C ASP A 114 -21.64 -4.59 10.49
N SER A 115 -20.52 -4.51 9.76
CA SER A 115 -19.18 -4.56 10.33
C SER A 115 -18.79 -3.24 11.01
N PRO A 116 -18.57 -3.21 12.34
CA PRO A 116 -18.10 -2.01 13.03
C PRO A 116 -16.76 -1.51 12.50
N LYS A 117 -15.90 -2.42 12.00
CA LYS A 117 -14.62 -2.06 11.40
C LYS A 117 -14.80 -1.24 10.11
N ILE A 118 -15.81 -1.58 9.31
CA ILE A 118 -16.13 -0.82 8.09
C ILE A 118 -16.74 0.54 8.46
N ARG A 119 -17.65 0.58 9.44
CA ARG A 119 -18.24 1.85 9.94
C ARG A 119 -17.21 2.84 10.49
N THR A 120 -16.09 2.33 11.04
CA THR A 120 -15.02 3.14 11.64
C THR A 120 -13.89 3.47 10.67
N THR A 121 -14.08 3.23 9.37
CA THR A 121 -13.10 3.55 8.33
C THR A 121 -12.98 5.05 8.13
N HIS A 122 -11.74 5.55 8.18
CA HIS A 122 -11.39 6.95 7.92
C HIS A 122 -10.29 7.09 6.85
N GLY A 123 -9.67 5.98 6.45
CA GLY A 123 -8.78 5.89 5.31
C GLY A 123 -8.89 4.50 4.68
N MET A 124 -8.32 4.33 3.49
CA MET A 124 -8.30 3.06 2.78
C MET A 124 -6.91 2.85 2.20
N ILE A 125 -6.40 1.63 2.28
CA ILE A 125 -5.15 1.25 1.62
C ILE A 125 -5.50 0.33 0.47
N PHE A 126 -4.98 0.65 -0.71
CA PHE A 126 -5.14 -0.19 -1.89
C PHE A 126 -3.95 -1.15 -2.02
N HIS A 127 -4.28 -2.42 -2.16
CA HIS A 127 -3.33 -3.48 -2.46
C HIS A 127 -3.73 -4.23 -3.72
N LYS A 128 -2.74 -4.87 -4.33
CA LYS A 128 -2.96 -5.80 -5.43
C LYS A 128 -2.46 -7.18 -5.00
N GLU A 129 -3.37 -8.07 -4.64
CA GLU A 129 -3.09 -9.49 -4.52
C GLU A 129 -2.90 -10.08 -5.92
N MET A 130 -1.78 -10.77 -6.13
CA MET A 130 -1.41 -11.38 -7.40
C MET A 130 -1.06 -12.83 -7.18
N MET A 131 -1.36 -13.65 -8.18
CA MET A 131 -0.75 -14.97 -8.32
C MET A 131 0.71 -14.82 -8.74
N LEU A 132 1.51 -15.87 -8.53
CA LEU A 132 2.93 -15.85 -8.87
C LEU A 132 3.21 -15.39 -10.31
N ASP A 133 2.48 -15.91 -11.29
CA ASP A 133 2.73 -15.60 -12.70
C ASP A 133 2.39 -14.13 -13.03
N GLU A 134 1.31 -13.57 -12.46
CA GLU A 134 0.96 -12.15 -12.62
C GLU A 134 2.03 -11.25 -12.00
N PHE A 135 2.50 -11.59 -10.79
CA PHE A 135 3.58 -10.86 -10.15
C PHE A 135 4.87 -10.90 -10.99
N LEU A 136 5.27 -12.06 -11.51
CA LEU A 136 6.47 -12.21 -12.32
C LEU A 136 6.39 -11.42 -13.63
N MET A 137 5.20 -11.30 -14.23
CA MET A 137 4.96 -10.45 -15.39
C MET A 137 5.24 -8.97 -15.05
N HIS A 138 4.60 -8.44 -13.99
CA HIS A 138 4.83 -7.08 -13.53
C HIS A 138 6.27 -6.82 -13.08
N ALA A 139 6.91 -7.80 -12.45
CA ALA A 139 8.30 -7.69 -12.03
C ALA A 139 9.28 -7.79 -13.20
N SER A 140 8.84 -8.06 -14.43
CA SER A 140 9.70 -8.14 -15.62
C SER A 140 9.65 -6.87 -16.48
N GLU A 141 8.60 -6.07 -16.33
CA GLU A 141 8.50 -4.67 -16.81
C GLU A 141 9.61 -3.77 -16.22
#